data_AF-A0A2K8U2X6-F1
#
_entry.id   AF-A0A2K8U2X6-F1
#
_cell.length_a   1.000
_cell.length_b   1.000
_cell.length_c   1.000
_cell.angle_alpha   90.00
_cell.angle_beta   90.00
_cell.angle_gamma   90.00
#
_symmetry.space_group_name_H-M   'P 1'
#
loop_
_entity.id
_entity.type
_entity.pdbx_description
1 polymer ?
#
loop_
_entity_poly.entity_id
_entity_poly.type
_entity_poly.pdbx_seq_one_letter_code
_entity_poly.pdbx_strand_id
1 'polypeptide(L)' 'MLNRHDIESNHLAAILDERGPLTAEALWSAAQLDIDDFYNQLKDEETRGFLKERQGNSVTAPRLLEVAA' A
#
# COMPACT_ATOMS: atom_id res chain seq x y z
N MET A 1 -18.85 0.44 -2.54
CA MET A 1 -17.83 0.39 -3.60
C MET A 1 -17.26 1.78 -3.72
N LEU A 2 -16.02 1.97 -3.26
CA LEU A 2 -15.30 3.23 -3.39
C LEU A 2 -14.90 3.36 -4.86
N ASN A 3 -15.39 4.37 -5.57
CA ASN A 3 -15.00 4.59 -6.96
C ASN A 3 -13.61 5.23 -6.98
N ARG A 4 -12.77 4.81 -7.94
CA ARG A 4 -11.40 5.31 -8.25
C ARG A 4 -11.22 6.84 -8.21
N HIS A 5 -12.31 7.60 -8.35
CA HIS A 5 -12.31 9.07 -8.29
C HIS A 5 -12.25 9.66 -6.87
N ASP A 6 -12.54 8.87 -5.84
CA ASP A 6 -12.57 9.31 -4.43
C ASP A 6 -11.32 8.87 -3.65
N ILE A 7 -10.44 8.11 -4.31
CA ILE A 7 -9.22 7.58 -3.70
C ILE A 7 -8.11 8.58 -3.95
N GLU A 8 -7.65 9.24 -2.88
CA GLU A 8 -6.49 10.12 -2.96
C GLU A 8 -5.27 9.34 -3.46
N SER A 9 -4.41 10.00 -4.23
CA SER A 9 -3.24 9.33 -4.83
C SER A 9 -2.19 8.88 -3.80
N ASN A 10 -2.39 9.18 -2.52
CA ASN A 10 -1.58 8.76 -1.38
C ASN A 10 -2.40 7.88 -0.42
N HIS A 11 -3.49 7.25 -0.87
CA HIS A 11 -4.42 6.55 0.01
C HIS A 11 -3.77 5.33 0.71
N LEU A 12 -2.90 4.58 0.02
CA LEU A 12 -2.19 3.47 0.67
C LEU A 12 -1.14 3.99 1.65
N ALA A 13 -0.41 5.03 1.28
CA ALA A 13 0.52 5.71 2.19
C ALA A 13 -0.18 6.28 3.43
N ALA A 14 -1.36 6.88 3.28
CA ALA A 14 -2.15 7.42 4.39
C ALA A 14 -2.62 6.31 5.34
N ILE A 15 -3.06 5.17 4.81
CA ILE A 15 -3.43 4.01 5.64
C ILE A 15 -2.20 3.48 6.40
N LEU A 16 -1.04 3.43 5.76
CA LEU A 16 0.21 3.00 6.40
C LEU A 16 0.73 4.03 7.40
N ASP A 17 0.46 5.31 7.22
CA ASP A 17 0.78 6.37 8.17
C ASP A 17 -0.09 6.25 9.44
N GLU A 18 -1.40 6.04 9.28
CA GLU A 18 -2.31 5.85 10.42
C GLU A 18 -2.14 4.51 11.13
N ARG A 19 -1.93 3.41 10.40
CA ARG A 19 -1.88 2.05 10.96
C ARG A 19 -0.47 1.50 11.18
N GLY A 20 0.54 2.16 10.64
CA GLY A 20 1.91 1.68 10.63
C GLY A 20 2.20 0.66 9.52
N PRO A 21 3.37 0.00 9.54
CA PRO A 21 3.77 -0.95 8.51
C PRO A 21 2.86 -2.18 8.48
N LEU A 22 2.19 -2.39 7.35
CA LEU A 22 1.22 -3.47 7.12
C LEU A 22 1.67 -4.36 5.96
N THR A 23 1.17 -5.59 5.91
CA THR A 23 1.36 -6.46 4.74
C THR A 23 0.49 -6.01 3.58
N ALA A 24 0.86 -6.35 2.34
CA ALA A 24 0.06 -6.05 1.14
C ALA A 24 -1.39 -6.53 1.27
N GLU A 25 -1.62 -7.71 1.86
CA GLU A 25 -2.96 -8.26 2.07
C GLU A 25 -3.77 -7.44 3.10
N ALA A 26 -3.13 -7.01 4.19
CA ALA A 26 -3.77 -6.21 5.23
C ALA A 26 -4.07 -4.79 4.72
N LEU A 27 -3.15 -4.22 3.95
CA LEU A 27 -3.31 -2.91 3.33
C LEU A 27 -4.40 -2.92 2.27
N TRP A 28 -4.43 -3.95 1.41
CA TRP A 28 -5.49 -4.15 0.42
C TRP A 28 -6.85 -4.31 1.08
N SER A 29 -6.93 -5.13 2.13
CA SER A 29 -8.16 -5.30 2.92
C SER A 29 -8.62 -4.01 3.59
N ALA A 30 -7.68 -3.17 4.04
CA ALA A 30 -7.95 -1.89 4.68
C ALA A 30 -8.41 -0.82 3.68
N ALA A 31 -7.80 -0.79 2.51
CA ALA A 31 -8.13 0.16 1.44
C ALA A 31 -9.48 -0.14 0.79
N GLN A 32 -9.99 -1.38 0.96
CA GLN A 32 -11.25 -1.84 0.36
C GLN A 32 -11.29 -1.60 -1.16
N LEU A 33 -10.13 -1.70 -1.80
CA LEU A 33 -9.94 -1.49 -3.23
C LEU A 33 -10.08 -2.80 -4.00
N ASP A 34 -10.34 -2.68 -5.30
CA ASP A 34 -10.16 -3.81 -6.19
C ASP A 34 -8.67 -4.17 -6.28
N ILE A 35 -8.37 -5.44 -6.51
CA ILE A 35 -6.97 -5.92 -6.50
C ILE A 35 -6.15 -5.24 -7.60
N ASP A 36 -6.75 -5.02 -8.77
CA ASP A 36 -6.11 -4.34 -9.90
C ASP A 36 -5.84 -2.87 -9.58
N ASP A 37 -6.77 -2.22 -8.88
CA ASP A 37 -6.64 -0.82 -8.47
C ASP A 37 -5.57 -0.66 -7.38
N PHE A 38 -5.56 -1.57 -6.42
CA PHE A 38 -4.54 -1.65 -5.39
C PHE A 38 -3.14 -1.77 -5.97
N TYR A 39 -2.91 -2.70 -6.90
CA TYR A 39 -1.58 -2.84 -7.51
C TYR A 39 -1.18 -1.65 -8.39
N ASN A 40 -2.14 -1.03 -9.09
CA ASN A 40 -1.87 0.21 -9.83
C ASN A 40 -1.44 1.33 -8.89
N GLN A 41 -2.17 1.53 -7.80
CA GLN A 41 -1.90 2.58 -6.84
C GLN A 41 -0.62 2.31 -6.04
N LEU A 42 -0.41 1.08 -5.61
CA LEU A 42 0.83 0.66 -4.95
C LEU A 42 2.04 0.99 -5.80
N LYS A 43 1.97 0.68 -7.10
CA LYS A 43 3.04 0.95 -8.04
C LYS A 43 3.21 2.44 -8.33
N ASP A 44 2.12 3.21 -8.41
CA ASP A 44 2.16 4.66 -8.58
C ASP A 44 2.82 5.34 -7.37
N GLU A 45 2.39 4.98 -6.16
CA GLU A 45 2.91 5.52 -4.91
C GLU A 45 4.37 5.10 -4.66
N GLU A 46 4.75 3.87 -4.99
CA GLU A 46 6.15 3.42 -4.97
C GLU A 46 7.01 4.20 -5.99
N THR A 47 6.51 4.37 -7.21
CA THR A 47 7.21 5.14 -8.27
C THR A 47 7.39 6.60 -7.87
N ARG A 48 6.41 7.16 -7.15
CA ARG A 48 6.45 8.53 -6.63
C ARG A 48 7.25 8.65 -5.35
N GLY A 49 7.68 7.54 -4.76
CA GLY A 49 8.47 7.51 -3.54
C GLY A 49 7.66 7.79 -2.27
N PHE A 50 6.35 7.54 -2.26
CA PHE A 50 5.49 7.58 -1.08
C PHE A 50 5.45 6.25 -0.33
N LEU A 51 5.73 5.14 -1.02
CA LEU A 51 5.75 3.80 -0.44
C LEU A 51 7.10 3.13 -0.66
N LYS A 52 7.50 2.31 0.31
CA LYS A 52 8.65 1.41 0.21
C LYS A 52 8.22 0.01 0.64
N GLU A 53 8.56 -0.96 -0.19
CA GLU A 53 8.50 -2.37 0.22
C GLU A 53 9.66 -2.66 1.19
N ARG A 54 9.36 -2.88 2.47
CA ARG A 54 10.29 -3.49 3.41
C ARG A 54 10.24 -5.00 3.20
N GLN A 55 11.09 -5.46 2.28
CA GLN A 55 11.34 -6.88 2.14
C GLN A 55 12.09 -7.35 3.39
N GLY A 56 11.40 -8.11 4.26
CA GLY A 56 12.10 -8.84 5.31
C GLY A 56 13.19 -9.70 4.67
N ASN A 57 14.39 -9.71 5.25
CA ASN A 57 15.61 -10.33 4.72
C ASN A 57 15.57 -11.87 4.58
N SER A 58 14.38 -12.46 4.44
CA SER A 58 14.12 -13.89 4.40
C SER A 58 13.11 -14.18 3.30
N VAL A 59 13.39 -15.20 2.48
CA VAL A 59 12.57 -15.67 1.34
C VAL A 59 11.13 -16.03 1.72
N THR A 60 10.85 -16.18 3.02
CA THR A 60 9.55 -16.52 3.61
C THR A 60 8.92 -15.40 4.46
N ALA A 61 9.59 -14.25 4.60
CA ALA A 61 9.01 -13.14 5.36
C ALA A 61 7.89 -12.48 4.54
N PRO A 62 6.74 -12.16 5.15
CA PRO A 62 5.69 -11.43 4.46
C PRO A 62 6.24 -10.07 4.01
N ARG A 63 5.95 -9.69 2.76
CA ARG A 63 6.26 -8.36 2.24
C ARG A 63 5.50 -7.33 3.08
N LEU A 64 6.24 -6.57 3.88
CA LEU A 64 5.72 -5.46 4.65
C LEU A 64 5.88 -4.19 3.82
N LEU A 65 4.82 -3.41 3.73
CA LEU A 65 4.79 -2.11 3.10
C LEU A 65 4.85 -1.06 4.19
N GLU A 66 5.64 -0.02 3.96
CA GLU A 66 5.70 1.14 4.85
C GLU A 66 5.74 2.43 4.05
N VAL A 67 5.31 3.51 4.72
CA VAL A 67 5.42 4.86 4.16
C VAL A 67 6.90 5.19 3.98
N ALA A 68 7.23 5.65 2.79
CA ALA A 68 8.56 6.16 2.50
C ALA A 68 8.71 7.53 3.16
N ALA A 69 9.38 7.55 4.32
CA ALA A 69 9.92 8.78 4.89
C ALA A 69 10.92 9.44 3.94
#